data_AF-A0A7V4MSM1-F1
#
_entry.id   AF-A0A7V4MSM1-F1
#
_cell.length_a   1.000
_cell.length_b   1.000
_cell.length_c   1.000
_cell.angle_alpha   90.00
_cell.angle_beta   90.00
_cell.angle_gamma   90.00
#
_symmetry.space_group_name_H-M   'P 1'
#
loop_
_entity.id
_entity.type
_entity.pdbx_description
1 polymer ?
#
loop_
_entity_poly.entity_id
_entity_poly.type
_entity_poly.pdbx_seq_one_letter_code
_entity_poly.pdbx_strand_id
1 'polypeptide(L)'
;MKLEDVSFIRLQSCHCESKKFVDILKELDYNFLMHLAMGFRCVVYDFGAKSPTSKALYIGLTWVKYALYRRWFGKIIPVEIKGWDLSQRFDMFYKKIDDKTKRKLDYFKKYLFTEEILIETVSDATINDNKPEYFRSILEKELFNSQKI
;
A
#
# COMPACT_ATOMS: atom_id res chain seq x y z
N MET A 1 -15.52 13.39 -4.64
CA MET A 1 -15.19 12.16 -3.92
C MET A 1 -16.10 12.10 -2.70
N LYS A 2 -16.81 11.00 -2.51
CA LYS A 2 -17.75 10.75 -1.42
C LYS A 2 -17.25 9.56 -0.60
N LEU A 3 -17.84 9.31 0.57
CA LEU A 3 -17.49 8.12 1.38
C LEU A 3 -17.64 6.79 0.62
N GLU A 4 -18.57 6.72 -0.35
CA GLU A 4 -18.75 5.57 -1.25
C GLU A 4 -17.55 5.30 -2.16
N ASP A 5 -16.67 6.29 -2.36
CA ASP A 5 -15.45 6.16 -3.16
C ASP A 5 -14.26 5.63 -2.33
N VAL A 6 -14.43 5.41 -1.02
CA VAL A 6 -13.38 4.92 -0.12
C VAL A 6 -13.44 3.40 -0.01
N SER A 7 -12.30 2.75 -0.23
CA SER A 7 -12.14 1.31 -0.02
C SER A 7 -11.35 1.02 1.25
N PHE A 8 -11.77 -0.01 1.99
CA PHE A 8 -10.98 -0.53 3.11
C PHE A 8 -9.88 -1.46 2.61
N ILE A 9 -8.66 -1.27 3.10
CA ILE A 9 -7.55 -2.22 2.92
C ILE A 9 -6.95 -2.57 4.26
N ARG A 10 -6.50 -3.83 4.42
CA ARG A 10 -5.81 -4.29 5.63
C ARG A 10 -4.35 -4.57 5.33
N LEU A 11 -3.46 -3.84 6.00
CA LEU A 11 -2.02 -4.03 5.92
C LEU A 11 -1.43 -4.10 7.33
N GLN A 12 -1.01 -5.29 7.75
CA GLN A 12 -0.57 -5.49 9.13
C GLN A 12 0.90 -5.07 9.34
N SER A 13 1.14 -4.10 10.22
CA SER A 13 2.48 -3.68 10.61
C SER A 13 3.30 -4.82 11.25
N CYS A 14 2.66 -5.73 11.98
CA CYS A 14 3.31 -6.89 12.59
C CYS A 14 3.98 -7.83 11.57
N HIS A 15 3.46 -7.89 10.33
CA HIS A 15 4.11 -8.63 9.24
C HIS A 15 5.42 -7.97 8.82
N CYS A 16 5.48 -6.64 8.81
CA CYS A 16 6.72 -5.91 8.54
C CYS A 16 7.76 -6.17 9.64
N GLU A 17 7.33 -6.16 10.91
CA GLU A 17 8.19 -6.38 12.08
C GLU A 17 8.75 -7.80 12.14
N SER A 18 7.88 -8.78 11.89
CA SER A 18 8.24 -10.20 11.87
C SER A 18 8.87 -10.63 10.54
N LYS A 19 9.13 -9.70 9.61
CA LYS A 19 9.68 -9.95 8.27
C LYS A 19 8.86 -10.95 7.43
N LYS A 20 7.55 -11.04 7.66
CA LYS A 20 6.58 -11.86 6.94
C LYS A 20 6.07 -11.15 5.67
N PHE A 21 6.99 -10.73 4.82
CA PHE A 21 6.69 -9.91 3.63
C PHE A 21 5.81 -10.61 2.57
N VAL A 22 5.90 -11.93 2.48
CA VAL A 22 5.02 -12.70 1.57
C VAL A 22 3.57 -12.62 2.04
N ASP A 23 3.33 -12.63 3.35
CA ASP A 23 1.97 -12.62 3.91
C ASP A 23 1.27 -11.27 3.67
N ILE A 24 2.03 -10.16 3.62
CA ILE A 24 1.52 -8.87 3.14
C ILE A 24 0.86 -9.02 1.76
N LEU A 25 1.55 -9.65 0.81
CA LEU A 25 1.05 -9.80 -0.57
C LEU A 25 -0.13 -10.77 -0.65
N LYS A 26 -0.14 -11.82 0.17
CA LYS A 26 -1.26 -12.76 0.27
C LYS A 26 -2.53 -12.11 0.76
N GLU A 27 -2.43 -11.16 1.69
CA GLU A 27 -3.57 -10.47 2.28
C GLU A 27 -4.02 -9.22 1.53
N LEU A 28 -3.26 -8.76 0.52
CA LEU A 28 -3.67 -7.59 -0.29
C LEU A 28 -5.08 -7.73 -0.83
N ASP A 29 -5.86 -6.67 -0.68
CA ASP A 29 -7.22 -6.61 -1.20
C ASP A 29 -7.24 -6.65 -2.74
N TYR A 30 -8.24 -7.32 -3.32
CA TYR A 30 -8.34 -7.50 -4.76
C TYR A 30 -8.78 -6.21 -5.47
N ASN A 31 -9.61 -5.37 -4.84
CA ASN A 31 -10.00 -4.08 -5.41
C ASN A 31 -8.80 -3.13 -5.40
N PHE A 32 -7.97 -3.16 -4.35
CA PHE A 32 -6.72 -2.39 -4.33
C PHE A 32 -5.78 -2.79 -5.49
N LEU A 33 -5.59 -4.09 -5.73
CA LEU A 33 -4.79 -4.57 -6.86
C LEU A 33 -5.41 -4.18 -8.21
N MET A 34 -6.74 -4.27 -8.35
CA MET A 34 -7.43 -3.86 -9.56
C MET A 34 -7.25 -2.36 -9.85
N HIS A 35 -7.48 -1.51 -8.84
CA HIS A 35 -7.34 -0.06 -8.99
C HIS A 35 -5.92 0.33 -9.40
N LEU A 36 -4.90 -0.26 -8.77
CA LEU A 36 -3.51 -0.02 -9.17
C LEU A 36 -3.22 -0.49 -10.60
N ALA A 37 -3.74 -1.65 -11.00
CA ALA A 37 -3.54 -2.16 -12.36
C ALA A 37 -4.17 -1.24 -13.41
N MET A 38 -5.35 -0.69 -13.12
CA MET A 38 -6.03 0.27 -14.00
C MET A 38 -5.40 1.67 -14.01
N GLY A 39 -4.36 1.92 -13.20
CA GLY A 39 -3.66 3.21 -13.14
C GLY A 39 -4.27 4.24 -12.21
N PHE A 40 -5.20 3.85 -11.34
CA PHE A 40 -5.73 4.78 -10.35
C PHE A 40 -4.66 5.16 -9.33
N ARG A 41 -4.68 6.44 -8.94
CA ARG A 41 -3.93 6.94 -7.79
C ARG A 41 -4.61 6.46 -6.51
N CYS A 42 -3.95 5.59 -5.77
CA CYS A 42 -4.46 5.08 -4.50
C CYS A 42 -3.81 5.81 -3.32
N VAL A 43 -4.60 6.65 -2.63
CA VAL A 43 -4.18 7.36 -1.42
C VAL A 43 -4.58 6.55 -0.18
N VAL A 44 -3.60 6.12 0.60
CA VAL A 44 -3.80 5.30 1.80
C VAL A 44 -3.76 6.18 3.04
N TYR A 45 -4.85 6.18 3.80
CA TYR A 45 -4.98 6.89 5.07
C TYR A 45 -4.73 5.94 6.24
N ASP A 46 -3.77 6.27 7.11
CA ASP A 46 -3.45 5.49 8.32
C ASP A 46 -3.03 6.42 9.46
N PHE A 47 -3.73 6.35 10.59
CA PHE A 47 -3.50 7.21 11.74
C PHE A 47 -3.16 6.33 12.94
N GLY A 48 -1.90 6.39 13.37
CA GLY A 48 -1.38 5.51 14.42
C GLY A 48 -1.31 6.19 15.79
N ALA A 49 -1.58 5.41 16.84
CA ALA A 49 -1.66 5.87 18.24
C ALA A 49 -0.43 6.63 18.80
N LYS A 50 0.76 6.50 18.18
CA LYS A 50 2.05 6.92 18.79
C LYS A 50 3.14 7.35 17.81
N SER A 51 2.93 7.22 16.50
CA SER A 51 3.92 7.58 15.49
C SER A 51 3.21 8.14 14.26
N PRO A 52 3.69 9.23 13.66
CA PRO A 52 3.07 9.82 12.48
C PRO A 52 3.14 8.91 11.25
N THR A 53 4.03 7.91 11.25
CA THR A 53 4.12 6.91 10.18
C THR A 53 4.25 5.51 10.76
N SER A 54 3.37 4.59 10.36
CA SER A 54 3.46 3.18 10.71
C SER A 54 4.39 2.43 9.76
N LYS A 55 5.00 1.33 10.24
CA LYS A 55 5.80 0.42 9.37
C LYS A 55 4.98 -0.13 8.21
N ALA A 56 3.67 -0.30 8.39
CA ALA A 56 2.79 -0.75 7.32
C ALA A 56 2.84 0.23 6.13
N LEU A 57 2.80 1.54 6.39
CA LEU A 57 2.93 2.54 5.33
C LEU A 57 4.32 2.54 4.70
N TYR A 58 5.35 2.91 5.47
CA TYR A 58 6.63 3.26 4.85
C TYR A 58 7.45 2.04 4.40
N ILE A 59 7.30 0.86 5.04
CA ILE A 59 7.92 -0.40 4.60
C ILE A 59 6.93 -1.25 3.81
N GLY A 60 5.72 -1.44 4.32
CA GLY A 60 4.74 -2.35 3.74
C GLY A 60 4.27 -1.92 2.35
N LEU A 61 3.85 -0.66 2.17
CA LEU A 61 3.43 -0.17 0.85
C LEU A 61 4.60 -0.07 -0.13
N THR A 62 5.78 0.30 0.34
CA THR A 62 7.01 0.27 -0.48
C THR A 62 7.31 -1.14 -0.96
N TRP A 63 7.12 -2.16 -0.10
CA TRP A 63 7.25 -3.56 -0.48
C TRP A 63 6.22 -3.99 -1.52
N VAL A 64 4.96 -3.57 -1.36
CA VAL A 64 3.91 -3.81 -2.34
C VAL A 64 4.30 -3.21 -3.69
N LYS A 65 4.68 -1.92 -3.70
CA LYS A 65 5.12 -1.22 -4.91
C LYS A 65 6.28 -1.97 -5.60
N TYR A 66 7.31 -2.34 -4.85
CA TYR A 66 8.45 -3.11 -5.37
C TYR A 66 8.02 -4.45 -6.00
N ALA A 67 7.20 -5.23 -5.30
CA ALA A 67 6.74 -6.53 -5.77
C ALA A 67 5.89 -6.41 -7.04
N LEU A 68 5.01 -5.40 -7.10
CA LEU A 68 4.17 -5.13 -8.27
C LEU A 68 5.01 -4.66 -9.45
N TYR A 69 5.94 -3.70 -9.29
CA TYR A 69 6.82 -3.28 -10.39
C TYR A 69 7.57 -4.44 -11.02
N ARG A 70 8.10 -5.34 -10.18
CA ARG A 70 8.85 -6.50 -10.65
C ARG A 70 7.96 -7.56 -11.30
N ARG A 71 6.77 -7.83 -10.77
CA ARG A 71 5.84 -8.80 -11.39
C ARG A 71 5.20 -8.27 -12.65
N TRP A 72 4.61 -7.08 -12.59
CA TRP A 72 3.75 -6.51 -13.63
C TRP A 72 4.56 -5.90 -14.77
N PHE A 73 5.66 -5.21 -14.47
CA PHE A 73 6.44 -4.48 -15.48
C PHE A 73 7.83 -5.08 -15.74
N GLY A 74 8.25 -6.09 -14.98
CA GLY A 74 9.59 -6.65 -15.08
C GLY A 74 10.70 -5.67 -14.64
N LYS A 75 10.34 -4.58 -13.95
CA LYS A 75 11.26 -3.51 -13.54
C LYS A 75 11.68 -3.69 -12.09
N ILE A 76 12.96 -3.47 -11.81
CA ILE A 76 13.49 -3.34 -10.44
C ILE A 76 13.62 -1.85 -10.16
N ILE A 77 12.95 -1.39 -9.11
CA ILE A 77 13.01 0.01 -8.66
C ILE A 77 13.95 0.13 -7.45
N PRO A 78 14.65 1.28 -7.28
CA PRO A 78 15.39 1.55 -6.06
C PRO A 78 14.46 1.61 -4.86
N VAL A 79 14.93 1.14 -3.71
CA VAL A 79 14.16 1.14 -2.46
C VAL A 79 14.97 1.86 -1.39
N GLU A 80 14.67 3.14 -1.18
CA GLU A 80 15.24 3.93 -0.09
C GLU A 80 14.17 4.23 0.97
N ILE A 81 14.46 3.90 2.22
CA ILE A 81 13.58 4.20 3.35
C ILE A 81 14.40 4.90 4.43
N LYS A 82 14.07 6.16 4.73
CA LYS A 82 14.75 6.96 5.75
C LYS A 82 16.28 7.03 5.53
N GLY A 83 16.71 7.17 4.27
CA GLY A 83 18.14 7.21 3.89
C GLY A 83 18.83 5.84 3.79
N TRP A 84 18.12 4.74 4.06
CA TRP A 84 18.66 3.38 3.96
C TRP A 84 18.26 2.73 2.64
N ASP A 85 19.24 2.30 1.86
CA ASP A 85 18.99 1.43 0.71
C ASP A 85 18.64 0.01 1.18
N LEU A 86 17.46 -0.46 0.80
CA LEU A 86 16.92 -1.76 1.15
C LEU A 86 16.75 -2.67 -0.08
N SER A 87 17.29 -2.29 -1.23
CA SER A 87 17.10 -2.99 -2.51
C SER A 87 17.52 -4.46 -2.45
N GLN A 88 18.68 -4.77 -1.86
CA GLN A 88 19.14 -6.15 -1.69
C GLN A 88 18.20 -6.96 -0.79
N ARG A 89 17.72 -6.35 0.30
CA ARG A 89 16.83 -7.01 1.25
C ARG A 89 15.46 -7.27 0.64
N PHE A 90 14.94 -6.35 -0.15
CA PHE A 90 13.68 -6.51 -0.89
C PHE A 90 13.82 -7.60 -1.97
N ASP A 91 14.93 -7.66 -2.69
CA ASP A 91 15.20 -8.75 -3.64
C ASP A 91 15.21 -10.13 -2.94
N MET A 92 15.84 -10.22 -1.77
CA MET A 92 15.82 -11.44 -0.95
C MET A 92 14.41 -11.85 -0.54
N PHE A 93 13.55 -10.91 -0.16
CA PHE A 93 12.15 -11.23 0.16
C PHE A 93 11.35 -11.62 -1.08
N TYR A 94 11.62 -11.01 -2.22
CA TYR A 94 10.92 -11.32 -3.47
C TYR A 94 11.20 -12.73 -3.96
N LYS A 95 12.46 -13.17 -3.84
CA LYS A 95 12.86 -14.55 -4.15
C LYS A 95 12.11 -15.59 -3.31
N LYS A 96 11.57 -15.21 -2.16
CA LYS A 96 10.79 -16.08 -1.25
C LYS A 96 9.29 -16.10 -1.54
N ILE A 97 8.78 -15.29 -2.47
CA ILE A 97 7.36 -15.29 -2.82
C ILE A 97 7.00 -16.63 -3.45
N ASP A 98 6.00 -17.30 -2.89
CA ASP A 98 5.48 -18.57 -3.39
C ASP A 98 4.66 -18.38 -4.69
N ASP A 99 4.50 -19.46 -5.44
CA ASP A 99 3.86 -19.41 -6.76
C ASP A 99 2.36 -19.07 -6.68
N LYS A 100 1.67 -19.42 -5.60
CA LYS A 100 0.26 -19.04 -5.41
C LYS A 100 0.15 -17.52 -5.25
N THR A 101 1.02 -16.91 -4.45
CA THR A 101 1.08 -15.46 -4.28
C THR A 101 1.46 -14.76 -5.59
N LYS A 102 2.44 -15.29 -6.33
CA LYS A 102 2.80 -14.78 -7.67
C LYS A 102 1.61 -14.81 -8.64
N ARG A 103 0.89 -15.93 -8.71
CA ARG A 103 -0.31 -16.09 -9.56
C ARG A 103 -1.42 -15.11 -9.18
N LYS A 104 -1.65 -14.88 -7.88
CA LYS A 104 -2.58 -13.85 -7.41
C LYS A 104 -2.22 -12.47 -7.98
N LEU A 105 -0.94 -12.08 -7.91
CA LEU A 105 -0.50 -10.80 -8.48
C LEU A 105 -0.64 -10.79 -10.01
N ASP A 106 -0.25 -11.87 -10.69
CA ASP A 106 -0.30 -11.96 -12.15
C ASP A 106 -1.72 -11.94 -12.72
N TYR A 107 -2.74 -12.33 -11.93
CA TYR A 107 -4.14 -12.30 -12.34
C TYR A 107 -4.56 -10.92 -12.89
N PHE A 108 -3.97 -9.85 -12.37
CA PHE A 108 -4.28 -8.48 -12.74
C PHE A 108 -3.48 -7.96 -13.93
N LYS A 109 -2.51 -8.72 -14.46
CA LYS A 109 -1.66 -8.29 -15.59
C LYS A 109 -2.45 -7.91 -16.85
N LYS A 110 -3.55 -8.62 -17.10
CA LYS A 110 -4.46 -8.34 -18.23
C LYS A 110 -5.22 -7.02 -18.10
N TYR A 111 -5.17 -6.37 -16.94
CA TYR A 111 -5.81 -5.10 -16.65
C TYR A 111 -4.78 -3.98 -16.42
N LEU A 112 -3.51 -4.18 -16.82
CA LEU A 112 -2.47 -3.15 -16.72
C LEU A 112 -2.70 -2.08 -17.79
N PHE A 113 -3.42 -1.03 -17.40
CA PHE A 113 -3.67 0.16 -18.22
C PHE A 113 -2.77 1.34 -17.82
N THR A 114 -1.67 1.03 -17.14
CA THR A 114 -0.67 1.98 -16.64
C THR A 114 0.73 1.38 -16.79
N GLU A 115 1.73 2.25 -16.78
CA GLU A 115 3.15 1.87 -16.75
C GLU A 115 3.80 2.09 -15.36
N GLU A 116 3.02 2.58 -14.41
CA GLU A 116 3.48 2.93 -13.06
C GLU A 116 2.47 2.56 -11.96
N ILE A 117 3.00 2.42 -10.73
CA ILE A 117 2.19 2.19 -9.53
C ILE A 117 2.12 3.48 -8.71
N LEU A 118 0.91 4.05 -8.64
CA LEU A 118 0.62 5.30 -7.92
C LEU A 118 0.02 4.98 -6.54
N ILE A 119 0.89 4.93 -5.54
CA ILE A 119 0.50 4.81 -4.13
C ILE A 119 1.04 6.02 -3.38
N GLU A 120 0.16 6.66 -2.63
CA GLU A 120 0.50 7.73 -1.71
C GLU A 120 -0.03 7.44 -0.31
N THR A 121 0.49 8.14 0.68
CA THR A 121 0.13 7.94 2.08
C THR A 121 -0.19 9.25 2.75
N VAL A 122 -1.31 9.30 3.45
CA VAL A 122 -1.64 10.38 4.39
C VAL A 122 -1.69 9.76 5.77
N SER A 123 -0.83 10.23 6.67
CA SER A 123 -0.72 9.66 8.01
C SER A 123 -0.33 10.70 9.04
N ASP A 124 -0.84 10.53 10.24
CA ASP A 124 -0.47 11.35 11.39
C ASP A 124 -0.59 10.54 12.69
N ALA A 125 0.04 11.05 13.74
CA ALA A 125 -0.12 10.52 15.08
C ALA A 125 -1.51 10.92 15.60
N THR A 126 -2.19 10.01 16.31
CA THR A 126 -3.50 10.32 16.89
C THR A 126 -3.64 9.80 18.30
N ILE A 127 -4.46 10.49 19.10
CA ILE A 127 -4.94 10.04 20.41
C ILE A 127 -6.40 9.56 20.35
N ASN A 128 -6.97 9.50 19.15
CA ASN A 128 -8.38 9.18 18.90
C ASN A 128 -8.57 7.71 18.50
N ASP A 129 -7.77 6.82 19.08
CA ASP A 129 -7.93 5.37 18.91
C ASP A 129 -9.37 4.96 19.24
N ASN A 130 -9.94 4.06 18.42
CA ASN A 130 -11.31 3.57 18.54
C ASN A 130 -12.43 4.63 18.42
N LYS A 131 -12.16 5.81 17.83
CA LYS A 131 -13.18 6.82 17.52
C LYS A 131 -13.52 6.87 16.03
N PRO A 132 -14.44 6.02 15.53
CA PRO A 132 -14.74 5.94 14.09
C PRO A 132 -15.26 7.26 13.50
N GLU A 133 -15.98 8.06 14.28
CA GLU A 133 -16.53 9.35 13.86
C GLU A 133 -15.41 10.38 13.59
N TYR A 134 -14.33 10.31 14.37
CA TYR A 134 -13.15 11.16 14.16
C TYR A 134 -12.49 10.85 12.81
N PHE A 135 -12.24 9.56 12.53
CA PHE A 135 -11.63 9.15 11.25
C PHE A 135 -12.54 9.43 10.06
N ARG A 136 -13.86 9.27 10.23
CA ARG A 136 -14.85 9.69 9.22
C ARG A 136 -14.73 11.19 8.92
N SER A 137 -14.62 12.04 9.94
CA SER A 137 -14.49 13.50 9.74
C SER A 137 -13.22 13.88 8.99
N ILE A 138 -12.11 13.16 9.22
CA ILE A 138 -10.87 13.34 8.47
C ILE A 138 -11.09 13.00 7.00
N LEU A 139 -11.68 11.82 6.73
CA LEU A 139 -11.97 11.40 5.37
C LEU A 139 -12.88 12.43 4.68
N GLU A 140 -13.99 12.83 5.29
CA GLU A 140 -14.91 13.83 4.72
C GLU A 140 -14.20 15.16 4.39
N LYS A 141 -13.30 15.64 5.26
CA LYS A 141 -12.50 16.85 5.03
C LYS A 141 -11.54 16.71 3.85
N GLU A 142 -10.84 15.59 3.76
CA GLU A 142 -9.87 15.30 2.69
C GLU A 142 -10.57 15.08 1.34
N LEU A 143 -11.71 14.39 1.35
CA LEU A 143 -12.58 14.21 0.19
C LEU A 143 -13.10 15.55 -0.34
N PHE A 144 -13.49 16.47 0.56
CA PHE A 144 -13.94 17.82 0.21
C PHE A 144 -12.80 18.68 -0.36
N ASN A 145 -11.60 18.61 0.21
CA ASN A 145 -10.44 19.35 -0.30
C ASN A 145 -10.02 18.86 -1.68
N SER A 146 -10.10 17.55 -1.93
CA SER A 146 -9.78 16.94 -3.22
C SER A 146 -10.78 17.29 -4.34
N GLN A 147 -11.96 17.82 -4.01
CA GLN A 147 -12.95 18.31 -4.99
C GLN A 147 -12.73 19.76 -5.42
N LYS A 148 -11.89 20.52 -4.70
CA LYS A 148 -11.61 21.92 -4.99
C LYS A 148 -10.43 22.13 -5.96
N ILE A 149 -9.81 21.04 -6.39
CA ILE A 149 -8.73 20.98 -7.38
C ILE A 149 -9.33 20.42 -8.67
#